data_AF-A0A6P0XXT5-F1
#
_entry.id   AF-A0A6P0XXT5-F1
#
_cell.length_a   1.000
_cell.length_b   1.000
_cell.length_c   1.000
_cell.angle_alpha   90.00
_cell.angle_beta   90.00
_cell.angle_gamma   90.00
#
_symmetry.space_group_name_H-M   'P 1'
#
loop_
_entity.id
_entity.type
_entity.pdbx_description
1 polymer ?
#
loop_
_entity_poly.entity_id
_entity_poly.type
_entity_poly.pdbx_seq_one_letter_code
_entity_poly.pdbx_strand_id
1 'polypeptide(L)'
;MAVSTMNVTLPLLKEGDSGDAVRFLEQLLSSIYWFGVQQGRPSLITDKVIFDAKYDDQTKQIVAEFQQNYNATFPFPSPDITVDGVVGPQTWKALGDAIFKYTY
;
A
#
# COMPACT_ATOMS: atom_id res chain seq x y z
N MET A 1 14.46 19.85 30.91
CA MET A 1 14.55 18.61 30.11
C MET A 1 13.61 18.75 28.93
N ALA A 2 14.11 18.70 27.69
CA ALA A 2 13.27 18.80 26.50
C ALA A 2 12.72 17.41 26.16
N VAL A 3 11.40 17.27 26.12
CA VAL A 3 10.75 16.05 25.60
C VAL A 3 10.89 16.09 24.09
N SER A 4 11.70 15.20 23.52
CA SER A 4 11.71 14.98 22.07
C SER A 4 10.46 14.17 21.72
N THR A 5 9.48 14.81 21.12
CA THR A 5 8.37 14.13 20.44
C THR A 5 8.93 13.39 19.24
N MET A 6 9.06 12.06 19.33
CA MET A 6 9.29 11.25 18.15
C MET A 6 8.00 11.18 17.34
N ASN A 7 7.96 11.82 16.18
CA ASN A 7 6.88 11.61 15.22
C ASN A 7 7.08 10.22 14.61
N VAL A 8 6.37 9.22 15.15
CA VAL A 8 6.33 7.87 14.57
C VAL A 8 5.57 7.97 13.25
N THR A 9 6.31 7.88 12.15
CA THR A 9 5.76 7.82 10.79
C THR A 9 6.13 6.48 10.19
N LEU A 10 5.27 5.95 9.32
CA LEU A 10 5.60 4.74 8.58
C LEU A 10 6.83 5.01 7.70
N PRO A 11 7.79 4.08 7.63
CA PRO A 11 9.02 4.29 6.89
C PRO A 11 8.73 4.38 5.39
N LEU A 12 9.61 5.10 4.68
CA LEU A 12 9.66 5.00 3.22
C LEU A 12 10.12 3.58 2.86
N LEU A 13 9.34 2.86 2.06
CA LEU A 13 9.73 1.54 1.54
C LEU A 13 9.92 1.59 0.03
N LYS A 14 10.96 0.90 -0.45
CA LYS A 14 11.29 0.75 -1.87
C LYS A 14 12.02 -0.56 -2.12
N GLU A 15 12.23 -0.86 -3.39
CA GLU A 15 12.99 -2.03 -3.83
C GLU A 15 14.34 -2.16 -3.11
N GLY A 16 14.60 -3.36 -2.59
CA GLY A 16 15.78 -3.70 -1.78
C GLY A 16 15.56 -3.64 -0.27
N ASP A 17 14.49 -3.01 0.20
CA ASP A 17 14.17 -2.99 1.63
C ASP A 17 13.65 -4.36 2.12
N SER A 18 13.80 -4.63 3.41
CA SER A 18 13.29 -5.86 4.04
C SER A 18 12.98 -5.67 5.52
N GLY A 19 12.23 -6.60 6.10
CA GLY A 19 11.90 -6.64 7.53
C GLY A 19 10.45 -6.29 7.83
N ASP A 20 10.16 -5.97 9.10
CA ASP A 20 8.78 -5.92 9.62
C ASP A 20 7.89 -4.90 8.91
N ALA A 21 8.44 -3.77 8.47
CA ALA A 21 7.68 -2.77 7.74
C ALA A 21 7.25 -3.27 6.34
N VAL A 22 8.13 -4.03 5.66
CA VAL A 22 7.82 -4.66 4.37
C VAL A 22 6.79 -5.79 4.57
N ARG A 23 6.97 -6.60 5.61
CA ARG A 23 5.98 -7.62 5.99
C ARG A 23 4.60 -6.99 6.23
N PHE A 24 4.57 -5.86 6.93
CA PHE A 24 3.32 -5.14 7.19
C PHE A 24 2.68 -4.62 5.89
N LEU A 25 3.48 -4.09 4.95
CA LEU A 25 3.01 -3.70 3.62
C LEU A 25 2.40 -4.89 2.86
N GLU A 26 3.11 -6.01 2.77
CA GLU A 26 2.65 -7.24 2.10
C GLU A 26 1.33 -7.75 2.71
N GLN A 27 1.19 -7.69 4.04
CA GLN A 27 -0.05 -8.05 4.73
C GLN A 27 -1.21 -7.14 4.34
N LEU A 28 -0.96 -5.83 4.26
CA LEU A 28 -1.96 -4.84 3.85
C LEU A 28 -2.41 -5.08 2.42
N LEU A 29 -1.46 -5.24 1.49
CA LEU A 29 -1.73 -5.52 0.08
C LEU A 29 -2.58 -6.79 -0.04
N SER A 30 -2.15 -7.89 0.58
CA SER A 30 -2.89 -9.15 0.58
C SER A 30 -4.33 -8.95 1.09
N SER A 31 -4.51 -8.20 2.19
CA SER A 31 -5.83 -7.93 2.76
C SER A 31 -6.73 -7.14 1.80
N ILE A 32 -6.18 -6.14 1.12
CA ILE A 32 -6.91 -5.36 0.10
C ILE A 32 -7.38 -6.26 -1.03
N TYR A 33 -6.54 -7.18 -1.51
CA TYR A 33 -6.94 -8.17 -2.50
C TYR A 33 -8.11 -9.01 -1.99
N TRP A 34 -7.95 -9.69 -0.85
CA TRP A 34 -8.97 -10.60 -0.31
C TRP A 34 -10.32 -9.93 -0.04
N PHE A 35 -10.33 -8.71 0.52
CA PHE A 35 -11.57 -7.98 0.77
C PHE A 35 -12.16 -7.36 -0.52
N GLY A 36 -11.33 -7.16 -1.55
CA GLY A 36 -11.75 -6.63 -2.85
C GLY A 36 -12.26 -7.65 -3.86
N VAL A 37 -12.14 -8.95 -3.59
CA VAL A 37 -12.79 -10.00 -4.39
C VAL A 37 -14.30 -10.04 -4.13
N GLN A 38 -15.00 -8.94 -4.42
CA GLN A 38 -16.46 -8.84 -4.41
C GLN A 38 -16.97 -8.53 -5.82
N GLN A 39 -18.10 -9.13 -6.22
CA GLN A 39 -18.67 -8.90 -7.55
C GLN A 39 -19.00 -7.42 -7.77
N GLY A 40 -18.47 -6.85 -8.86
CA GLY A 40 -18.73 -5.46 -9.27
C GLY A 40 -17.81 -4.40 -8.67
N ARG A 41 -16.80 -4.78 -7.86
CA ARG A 41 -15.76 -3.84 -7.40
C ARG A 41 -14.47 -4.00 -8.24
N PRO A 42 -13.78 -2.90 -8.59
CA PRO A 42 -12.49 -3.00 -9.26
C PRO A 42 -11.45 -3.59 -8.30
N SER A 43 -10.61 -4.51 -8.81
CA SER A 43 -9.44 -4.96 -8.05
C SER A 43 -8.39 -3.87 -8.06
N LEU A 44 -7.79 -3.60 -6.90
CA LEU A 44 -6.69 -2.63 -6.81
C LEU A 44 -5.32 -3.26 -7.09
N ILE A 45 -5.19 -4.58 -6.88
CA ILE A 45 -3.95 -5.33 -7.07
C ILE A 45 -4.22 -6.78 -7.51
N THR A 46 -3.17 -7.47 -7.95
CA THR A 46 -3.15 -8.92 -8.18
C THR A 46 -3.15 -9.78 -6.89
N ASP A 47 -3.37 -11.08 -7.04
CA ASP A 47 -3.40 -12.11 -5.98
C ASP A 47 -2.01 -12.67 -5.62
N LYS A 48 -0.97 -12.16 -6.27
CA LYS A 48 0.39 -12.72 -6.24
C LYS A 48 1.29 -12.15 -5.14
N VAL A 49 0.74 -11.55 -4.10
CA VAL A 49 1.57 -10.99 -3.01
C VAL A 49 2.27 -12.13 -2.28
N ILE A 50 3.59 -12.23 -2.40
CA ILE A 50 4.42 -13.11 -1.59
C ILE A 50 4.65 -12.47 -0.22
N PHE A 51 4.53 -13.28 0.84
CA PHE A 51 4.69 -12.83 2.23
C PHE A 51 6.03 -13.29 2.80
N ASP A 52 7.12 -12.67 2.35
CA ASP A 52 8.50 -13.04 2.75
C ASP A 52 9.29 -11.89 3.36
N ALA A 53 8.65 -10.73 3.58
CA ALA A 53 9.23 -9.51 4.13
C ALA A 53 10.37 -8.94 3.27
N LYS A 54 10.28 -9.10 1.94
CA LYS A 54 11.25 -8.56 0.99
C LYS A 54 10.57 -7.69 -0.05
N TYR A 55 11.09 -6.48 -0.16
CA TYR A 55 10.63 -5.55 -1.18
C TYR A 55 11.42 -5.82 -2.46
N ASP A 56 11.06 -6.90 -3.15
CA ASP A 56 11.63 -7.26 -4.44
C ASP A 56 10.90 -6.59 -5.61
N ASP A 57 11.28 -6.94 -6.84
CA ASP A 57 10.66 -6.43 -8.07
C ASP A 57 9.16 -6.76 -8.14
N GLN A 58 8.74 -7.92 -7.61
CA GLN A 58 7.32 -8.27 -7.54
C GLN A 58 6.58 -7.33 -6.58
N THR A 59 7.07 -7.12 -5.38
CA THR A 59 6.44 -6.19 -4.41
C THR A 59 6.37 -4.76 -4.98
N LYS A 60 7.42 -4.30 -5.66
CA LYS A 60 7.43 -3.01 -6.37
C LYS A 60 6.35 -2.91 -7.44
N GLN A 61 6.22 -3.92 -8.28
CA GLN A 61 5.21 -3.95 -9.34
C GLN A 61 3.80 -3.92 -8.76
N ILE A 62 3.54 -4.66 -7.69
CA ILE A 62 2.24 -4.67 -7.01
C ILE A 62 1.94 -3.30 -6.38
N VAL A 63 2.93 -2.63 -5.79
CA VAL A 63 2.74 -1.28 -5.27
C VAL A 63 2.45 -0.29 -6.38
N ALA A 64 3.15 -0.37 -7.51
CA ALA A 64 2.85 0.49 -8.66
C ALA A 64 1.44 0.24 -9.23
N GLU A 65 1.03 -1.03 -9.32
CA GLU A 65 -0.33 -1.42 -9.69
C GLU A 65 -1.37 -0.83 -8.73
N PHE A 66 -1.14 -0.94 -7.41
CA PHE A 66 -1.98 -0.33 -6.40
C PHE A 66 -2.11 1.18 -6.60
N GLN A 67 -0.99 1.89 -6.74
CA GLN A 67 -0.96 3.34 -6.91
C GLN A 67 -1.79 3.76 -8.13
N GLN A 68 -1.59 3.08 -9.26
CA GLN A 68 -2.32 3.35 -10.49
C GLN A 68 -3.82 3.09 -10.35
N ASN A 69 -4.20 1.91 -9.84
CA ASN A 69 -5.59 1.51 -9.72
C ASN A 69 -6.35 2.32 -8.67
N TYR A 70 -5.67 2.70 -7.59
CA TYR A 70 -6.24 3.57 -6.56
C TYR A 70 -6.60 4.93 -7.17
N ASN A 71 -5.68 5.57 -7.89
CA ASN A 71 -5.92 6.86 -8.55
C ASN A 71 -7.08 6.77 -9.56
N ALA A 72 -7.17 5.67 -10.32
CA ALA A 72 -8.25 5.46 -11.29
C ALA A 72 -9.62 5.20 -10.62
N THR A 73 -9.62 4.48 -9.50
CA THR A 73 -10.85 4.08 -8.78
C THR A 73 -11.40 5.21 -7.90
N PHE A 74 -10.51 6.00 -7.31
CA PHE A 74 -10.83 7.08 -6.38
C PHE A 74 -10.32 8.42 -6.90
N PRO A 75 -10.99 9.01 -7.91
CA PRO A 75 -10.63 10.34 -8.39
C PRO A 75 -10.94 11.42 -7.33
N PHE A 76 -10.40 12.62 -7.56
CA PHE A 76 -10.46 13.81 -6.70
C PHE A 76 -11.75 13.92 -5.87
N PRO A 77 -11.65 14.23 -4.55
CA PRO A 77 -10.51 14.84 -3.84
C PRO A 77 -9.48 13.87 -3.21
N SER A 78 -9.49 12.59 -3.59
CA SER A 78 -8.52 11.59 -3.09
C SER A 78 -7.06 11.92 -3.48
N PRO A 79 -6.05 11.43 -2.72
CA PRO A 79 -4.65 11.78 -2.93
C PRO A 79 -4.17 11.38 -4.33
N ASP A 80 -3.51 12.29 -5.02
CA ASP A 80 -2.78 12.02 -6.25
C ASP A 80 -1.47 11.31 -5.88
N ILE A 81 -1.47 9.98 -5.91
CA ILE A 81 -0.32 9.17 -5.52
C ILE A 81 0.59 9.04 -6.75
N THR A 82 1.89 9.29 -6.59
CA THR A 82 2.87 9.03 -7.65
C THR A 82 2.93 7.52 -7.92
N VAL A 83 2.90 7.12 -9.20
CA VAL A 83 3.01 5.71 -9.62
C VAL A 83 4.47 5.37 -9.88
N ASP A 84 5.21 5.08 -8.82
CA ASP A 84 6.67 4.85 -8.83
C ASP A 84 7.10 3.54 -8.16
N GLY A 85 6.17 2.79 -7.56
CA GLY A 85 6.50 1.61 -6.77
C GLY A 85 7.25 1.94 -5.47
N VAL A 86 7.09 3.14 -4.93
CA VAL A 86 7.66 3.56 -3.64
C VAL A 86 6.52 3.84 -2.65
N VAL A 87 6.65 3.30 -1.44
CA VAL A 87 5.66 3.48 -0.37
C VAL A 87 6.08 4.62 0.53
N GLY A 88 5.71 5.84 0.13
CA GLY A 88 5.79 7.04 0.95
C GLY A 88 4.52 7.33 1.76
N PRO A 89 4.46 8.47 2.47
CA PRO A 89 3.31 8.82 3.31
C PRO A 89 1.96 8.85 2.58
N GLN A 90 1.94 9.27 1.31
CA GLN A 90 0.71 9.28 0.51
C GLN A 90 0.25 7.86 0.15
N THR A 91 1.17 6.99 -0.27
CA THR A 91 0.87 5.58 -0.53
C THR A 91 0.38 4.88 0.73
N TRP A 92 1.01 5.12 1.88
CA TRP A 92 0.56 4.57 3.17
C TRP A 92 -0.85 5.01 3.55
N LYS A 93 -1.15 6.30 3.39
CA LYS A 93 -2.50 6.83 3.63
C LYS A 93 -3.52 6.16 2.72
N ALA A 94 -3.21 6.03 1.43
CA ALA A 94 -4.09 5.40 0.46
C ALA A 94 -4.33 3.92 0.75
N LEU A 95 -3.31 3.17 1.19
CA LEU A 95 -3.45 1.77 1.62
C LEU A 95 -4.42 1.65 2.81
N GLY A 96 -4.30 2.53 3.80
CA GLY A 96 -5.24 2.60 4.93
C GLY A 96 -6.67 2.92 4.50
N ASP A 97 -6.83 3.93 3.64
CA ASP A 97 -8.12 4.32 3.06
C ASP A 97 -8.74 3.19 2.23
N ALA A 98 -7.93 2.48 1.45
CA ALA A 98 -8.37 1.35 0.63
C ALA A 98 -8.92 0.21 1.49
N ILE A 99 -8.20 -0.21 2.53
CA ILE A 99 -8.71 -1.23 3.45
C ILE A 99 -10.06 -0.81 4.04
N PHE A 100 -10.17 0.42 4.55
CA PHE A 100 -11.42 0.89 5.12
C PHE A 100 -12.59 0.81 4.13
N LYS A 101 -12.42 1.30 2.89
CA LYS A 101 -13.46 1.31 1.84
C LYS A 101 -13.82 -0.07 1.30
N TYR A 102 -12.89 -1.03 1.38
CA TYR A 102 -13.08 -2.38 0.85
C TYR A 102 -13.59 -3.37 1.90
N THR A 103 -13.34 -3.10 3.18
CA THR A 103 -13.83 -3.91 4.31
C THR A 103 -15.20 -3.46 4.82
N TYR A 104 -15.53 -2.17 4.76
CA TYR A 104 -16.78 -1.57 5.26
C TYR A 104 -17.55 -0.83 4.16
#